data_AF-A0A843A0S2-F1
#
_entry.id   AF-A0A843A0S2-F1
#
_cell.length_a   1.000
_cell.length_b   1.000
_cell.length_c   1.000
_cell.angle_alpha   90.00
_cell.angle_beta   90.00
_cell.angle_gamma   90.00
#
_symmetry.space_group_name_H-M   'P 1'
#
loop_
_entity.id
_entity.type
_entity.pdbx_description
1 polymer ?
#
loop_
_entity_poly.entity_id
_entity_poly.type
_entity_poly.pdbx_seq_one_letter_code
_entity_poly.pdbx_strand_id
1 'polypeptide(L)'
;MAKPVPKKNRTQKKVEKKKPVKLAKPKIIPVNIKKQPVKTVVKSKVLKPTKKLQKVETVLEKKKPVEKKTKKETKASEKKIEKKKEPERTFLPPPIKTVEEPKEYKVIRAEINKLLKNHFLPISIIDGIVEHAARDKKLEAKLKYIVEKALEEYAKNLIDPTEACGIIGAQSIGEPGTQMTMRTFHYAGVAEINVTLGLPRLIEIVDARSSPSTPMMNIYLRDEYRVNPDLAKEIANKIEITRLTDVADIEMDLVNITISIKPNKKTMEKKGIAINELLERVQSVRKLSAKIEKETVKVTLDEPGYKILQNTNETLKNLKIKGIDGIKRVIIRKEPNEGYVIYSEGSNLKEVLDIEGVDPYRTTTNDIHGIARELGIEAARNMIIHEANATLSEQGLNVDMRHIMLVADVMTADGTVRAIGRHGVSGEKSSVLSRAAFEITVNHLLLASQRGESDELNGVAENIIVGQPVNLGTGAIELVMNTRKPKQKGK
;
A
#
# COMPACT_ATOMS: atom_id res chain seq x y z
N MET A 1 -7.91 -24.22 73.91
CA MET A 1 -7.73 -24.04 75.36
C MET A 1 -6.63 -23.01 75.60
N ALA A 2 -7.00 -21.79 76.00
CA ALA A 2 -6.17 -20.84 76.75
C ALA A 2 -7.13 -19.83 77.42
N LYS A 3 -6.80 -19.49 78.66
CA LYS A 3 -7.63 -18.90 79.74
C LYS A 3 -7.83 -17.36 79.64
N PRO A 4 -8.67 -16.73 80.51
CA PRO A 4 -9.55 -15.61 80.14
C PRO A 4 -9.43 -14.33 81.03
N VAL A 5 -10.34 -13.35 80.78
CA VAL A 5 -10.85 -12.24 81.67
C VAL A 5 -9.89 -11.02 81.83
N PRO A 6 -10.33 -9.72 81.92
CA PRO A 6 -11.59 -9.25 82.48
C PRO A 6 -12.40 -8.13 81.79
N LYS A 7 -13.71 -8.20 82.03
CA LYS A 7 -14.66 -7.08 82.00
C LYS A 7 -14.31 -6.08 83.13
N LYS A 8 -14.13 -4.80 82.80
CA LYS A 8 -14.27 -3.70 83.76
C LYS A 8 -15.06 -2.53 83.16
N ASN A 9 -16.27 -2.40 83.69
CA ASN A 9 -17.11 -1.23 83.95
C ASN A 9 -17.12 0.00 83.02
N ARG A 10 -18.35 0.24 82.54
CA ARG A 10 -18.92 1.48 82.04
C ARG A 10 -18.57 2.69 82.92
N THR A 11 -18.03 3.73 82.30
CA THR A 11 -18.31 5.13 82.66
C THR A 11 -18.81 5.84 81.41
N GLN A 12 -19.97 6.49 81.56
CA GLN A 12 -20.69 7.19 80.51
C GLN A 12 -19.87 8.39 80.02
N LYS A 13 -19.48 8.40 78.74
CA LYS A 13 -19.16 9.61 77.99
C LYS A 13 -20.06 9.67 76.77
N LYS A 14 -20.93 10.67 76.72
CA LYS A 14 -21.72 11.05 75.54
C LYS A 14 -20.76 11.26 74.37
N VAL A 15 -20.83 10.39 73.36
CA VAL A 15 -20.18 10.61 72.06
C VAL A 15 -21.28 10.97 71.08
N GLU A 16 -21.15 12.17 70.51
CA GLU A 16 -22.02 12.71 69.47
C GLU A 16 -22.14 11.74 68.29
N LYS A 17 -23.37 11.47 67.89
CA LYS A 17 -23.69 10.75 66.65
C LYS A 17 -23.19 11.57 65.46
N LYS A 18 -21.99 11.27 64.94
CA LYS A 18 -21.56 11.73 63.61
C LYS A 18 -22.50 11.11 62.57
N LYS A 19 -23.30 11.97 61.94
CA LYS A 19 -24.18 11.65 60.81
C LYS A 19 -23.35 11.15 59.62
N PRO A 20 -23.87 10.25 58.78
CA PRO A 20 -23.18 9.81 57.56
C PRO A 20 -23.02 11.00 56.60
N VAL A 21 -21.78 11.18 56.13
CA VAL A 21 -21.42 12.18 55.12
C VAL A 21 -22.11 11.78 53.80
N LYS A 22 -23.17 12.51 53.45
CA LYS A 22 -23.78 12.43 52.13
C LYS A 22 -22.77 12.96 51.11
N LEU A 23 -22.26 12.11 50.23
CA LEU A 23 -21.62 12.51 48.98
C LEU A 23 -22.59 13.44 48.24
N ALA A 24 -22.19 14.70 48.09
CA ALA A 24 -22.96 15.71 47.40
C ALA A 24 -23.07 15.33 45.92
N LYS A 25 -24.31 15.19 45.42
CA LYS A 25 -24.58 15.14 43.98
C LYS A 25 -24.00 16.40 43.34
N PRO A 26 -23.27 16.30 42.21
CA PRO A 26 -22.74 17.48 41.54
C PRO A 26 -23.91 18.42 41.17
N LYS A 27 -23.79 19.68 41.56
CA LYS A 27 -24.69 20.76 41.15
C LYS A 27 -24.60 20.91 39.64
N ILE A 28 -25.65 20.52 38.93
CA ILE A 28 -25.87 20.92 37.54
C ILE A 28 -26.13 22.43 37.57
N ILE A 29 -25.16 23.22 37.12
CA ILE A 29 -25.36 24.64 36.84
C ILE A 29 -26.08 24.70 35.49
N PRO A 30 -27.33 25.20 35.40
CA PRO A 30 -27.97 25.41 34.11
C PRO A 30 -27.26 26.59 33.43
N VAL A 31 -26.45 26.31 32.41
CA VAL A 31 -25.97 27.35 31.51
C VAL A 31 -27.17 27.87 30.74
N ASN A 32 -27.60 29.06 31.13
CA ASN A 32 -28.69 29.80 30.49
C ASN A 32 -28.18 30.33 29.14
N ILE A 33 -28.30 29.53 28.07
CA ILE A 33 -28.00 29.97 26.71
C ILE A 33 -29.11 30.93 26.29
N LYS A 34 -28.89 32.22 26.53
CA LYS A 34 -29.62 33.30 25.85
C LYS A 34 -29.38 33.14 24.36
N LYS A 35 -30.45 32.79 23.63
CA LYS A 35 -30.54 32.92 22.18
C LYS A 35 -30.31 34.38 21.81
N GLN A 36 -29.12 34.72 21.34
CA GLN A 36 -28.89 35.90 20.51
C GLN A 36 -28.74 35.46 19.05
N PRO A 37 -29.40 36.15 18.10
CA PRO A 37 -29.42 35.75 16.71
C PRO A 37 -28.12 36.17 16.01
N VAL A 38 -27.23 35.22 15.73
CA VAL A 38 -26.11 35.48 14.80
C VAL A 38 -26.64 35.23 13.39
N LYS A 39 -26.95 36.32 12.70
CA LYS A 39 -27.28 36.34 11.28
C LYS A 39 -26.07 35.87 10.47
N THR A 40 -26.34 34.84 9.69
CA THR A 40 -25.73 34.41 8.43
C THR A 40 -24.91 35.49 7.70
N VAL A 41 -23.57 35.44 7.75
CA VAL A 41 -22.68 35.86 6.64
C VAL A 41 -21.30 35.19 6.83
N VAL A 42 -20.97 34.14 6.07
CA VAL A 42 -19.76 34.05 5.22
C VAL A 42 -20.06 32.97 4.17
N LYS A 43 -20.43 33.43 2.97
CA LYS A 43 -20.38 32.61 1.75
C LYS A 43 -18.92 32.61 1.29
N SER A 44 -18.25 31.46 1.28
CA SER A 44 -17.04 31.26 0.50
C SER A 44 -17.42 31.24 -0.99
N LYS A 45 -17.33 32.40 -1.63
CA LYS A 45 -17.49 32.54 -3.08
C LYS A 45 -16.26 31.93 -3.76
N VAL A 46 -16.51 30.88 -4.51
CA VAL A 46 -15.75 30.45 -5.68
C VAL A 46 -15.52 31.67 -6.59
N LEU A 47 -14.27 32.12 -6.70
CA LEU A 47 -13.85 33.11 -7.69
C LEU A 47 -13.59 32.40 -9.01
N LYS A 48 -14.57 32.44 -9.92
CA LYS A 48 -14.33 32.24 -11.35
C LYS A 48 -13.65 33.51 -11.91
N PRO A 49 -12.62 33.39 -12.75
CA PRO A 49 -11.99 34.53 -13.38
C PRO A 49 -12.95 35.13 -14.42
N THR A 50 -13.36 36.38 -14.20
CA THR A 50 -14.17 37.13 -15.17
C THR A 50 -13.26 37.95 -16.07
N LYS A 51 -13.42 37.69 -17.37
CA LYS A 51 -13.04 38.50 -18.52
C LYS A 51 -13.15 40.00 -18.22
N LYS A 52 -12.03 40.72 -18.34
CA LYS A 52 -11.91 42.13 -18.79
C LYS A 52 -10.44 42.49 -18.99
N LEU A 53 -9.87 42.01 -20.09
CA LEU A 53 -8.69 42.60 -20.76
C LEU A 53 -9.00 42.57 -22.27
N GLN A 54 -9.91 43.43 -22.70
CA GLN A 54 -10.13 43.82 -24.09
C GLN A 54 -10.53 45.30 -24.10
N LYS A 55 -10.00 46.03 -25.10
CA LYS A 55 -9.67 47.48 -25.13
C LYS A 55 -8.31 47.70 -24.44
N VAL A 56 -7.19 47.76 -25.15
CA VAL A 56 -6.91 48.67 -26.27
C VAL A 56 -5.99 47.96 -27.27
N GLU A 57 -6.54 47.50 -28.39
CA GLU A 57 -5.81 47.56 -29.65
C GLU A 57 -6.24 48.86 -30.30
N THR A 58 -5.31 49.79 -30.49
CA THR A 58 -5.09 50.52 -31.74
C THR A 58 -4.00 51.56 -31.52
N VAL A 59 -3.20 51.71 -32.56
CA VAL A 59 -2.24 52.77 -32.87
C VAL A 59 -0.77 52.49 -32.48
N LEU A 60 0.01 52.35 -33.55
CA LEU A 60 1.47 52.46 -33.73
C LEU A 60 2.31 51.17 -33.80
N GLU A 61 2.31 50.58 -35.00
CA GLU A 61 3.52 50.02 -35.60
C GLU A 61 4.64 51.07 -35.75
N LYS A 62 5.87 50.54 -35.90
CA LYS A 62 7.09 51.11 -36.51
C LYS A 62 8.08 51.82 -35.57
N LYS A 63 9.11 51.07 -35.14
CA LYS A 63 10.53 51.19 -35.55
C LYS A 63 11.47 50.44 -34.58
N LYS A 64 12.30 49.53 -35.11
CA LYS A 64 13.65 49.21 -34.56
C LYS A 64 14.55 50.46 -34.77
N PRO A 65 15.73 50.69 -34.13
CA PRO A 65 16.70 49.67 -33.69
C PRO A 65 17.66 50.02 -32.50
N VAL A 66 18.57 49.07 -32.17
CA VAL A 66 20.03 49.28 -31.90
C VAL A 66 20.55 49.80 -30.53
N GLU A 67 21.42 48.94 -29.92
CA GLU A 67 22.70 49.21 -29.21
C GLU A 67 22.72 50.09 -27.95
N LYS A 68 23.65 50.00 -26.98
CA LYS A 68 24.73 49.09 -26.53
C LYS A 68 25.26 49.76 -25.25
N LYS A 69 25.78 48.95 -24.31
CA LYS A 69 26.96 49.23 -23.45
C LYS A 69 26.78 50.35 -22.38
N THR A 70 27.31 50.31 -21.16
CA THR A 70 28.36 49.49 -20.52
C THR A 70 28.51 49.91 -19.04
N LYS A 71 29.04 48.97 -18.23
CA LYS A 71 29.99 49.14 -17.09
C LYS A 71 29.41 49.72 -15.77
N LYS A 72 29.78 49.27 -14.57
CA LYS A 72 30.71 48.22 -14.08
C LYS A 72 30.53 48.09 -12.55
N GLU A 73 30.72 46.86 -12.04
CA GLU A 73 31.36 46.46 -10.76
C GLU A 73 30.84 47.09 -9.44
N THR A 74 30.27 46.30 -8.52
CA THR A 74 31.07 45.55 -7.54
C THR A 74 30.53 44.14 -7.22
N LYS A 75 31.48 43.22 -6.98
CA LYS A 75 31.31 41.81 -6.61
C LYS A 75 31.35 41.64 -5.09
N ALA A 76 30.53 40.72 -4.56
CA ALA A 76 30.84 39.68 -3.54
C ALA A 76 29.51 39.20 -2.93
N SER A 77 28.84 38.18 -3.48
CA SER A 77 29.01 36.75 -3.16
C SER A 77 28.45 36.32 -1.81
N GLU A 78 27.15 36.00 -1.77
CA GLU A 78 26.60 34.92 -0.94
C GLU A 78 25.84 33.95 -1.85
N LYS A 79 26.34 32.72 -1.94
CA LYS A 79 25.83 31.64 -2.78
C LYS A 79 24.47 31.20 -2.24
N LYS A 80 23.40 31.50 -2.98
CA LYS A 80 22.11 30.79 -2.84
C LYS A 80 22.26 29.38 -3.41
N ILE A 81 21.99 28.40 -2.55
CA ILE A 81 21.79 27.00 -2.92
C ILE A 81 20.49 26.94 -3.73
N GLU A 82 20.59 26.87 -5.05
CA GLU A 82 19.47 26.52 -5.92
C GLU A 82 19.18 25.03 -5.75
N LYS A 83 18.15 24.72 -4.96
CA LYS A 83 17.45 23.44 -5.07
C LYS A 83 16.97 23.31 -6.52
N LYS A 84 17.58 22.39 -7.28
CA LYS A 84 16.99 21.89 -8.53
C LYS A 84 15.57 21.41 -8.19
N LYS A 85 14.56 22.11 -8.71
CA LYS A 85 13.18 21.64 -8.67
C LYS A 85 13.12 20.34 -9.47
N GLU A 86 12.82 19.24 -8.79
CA GLU A 86 12.37 18.02 -9.44
C GLU A 86 11.16 18.38 -10.32
N PRO A 87 11.10 17.90 -11.57
CA PRO A 87 9.92 18.13 -12.40
C PRO A 87 8.74 17.42 -11.74
N GLU A 88 7.70 18.19 -11.38
CA GLU A 88 6.40 17.63 -10.98
C GLU A 88 5.90 16.74 -12.12
N ARG A 89 6.03 15.42 -11.93
CA ARG A 89 5.49 14.41 -12.84
C ARG A 89 3.97 14.42 -12.70
N THR A 90 3.28 15.17 -13.55
CA THR A 90 1.84 15.03 -13.71
C THR A 90 1.56 13.72 -14.45
N PHE A 91 1.40 12.62 -13.70
CA PHE A 91 0.79 11.42 -14.22
C PHE A 91 -0.68 11.74 -14.49
N LEU A 92 -1.00 12.06 -15.75
CA LEU A 92 -2.38 12.09 -16.19
C LEU A 92 -2.93 10.66 -16.00
N PRO A 93 -4.05 10.48 -15.29
CA PRO A 93 -4.73 9.20 -15.31
C PRO A 93 -5.03 8.85 -16.77
N PRO A 94 -4.89 7.57 -17.17
CA PRO A 94 -5.18 7.18 -18.53
C PRO A 94 -6.60 7.64 -18.88
N PRO A 95 -6.85 8.15 -20.09
CA PRO A 95 -8.18 8.59 -20.47
C PRO A 95 -9.14 7.43 -20.28
N ILE A 96 -10.09 7.58 -19.36
CA ILE A 96 -11.20 6.65 -19.19
C ILE A 96 -11.87 6.61 -20.56
N LYS A 97 -11.65 5.54 -21.32
CA LYS A 97 -12.38 5.30 -22.57
C LYS A 97 -13.84 5.25 -22.16
N THR A 98 -14.55 6.33 -22.44
CA THR A 98 -16.00 6.40 -22.28
C THR A 98 -16.54 5.46 -23.34
N VAL A 99 -16.80 4.21 -22.95
CA VAL A 99 -17.51 3.26 -23.80
C VAL A 99 -18.87 3.91 -24.07
N GLU A 100 -19.13 4.28 -25.32
CA GLU A 100 -20.41 4.87 -25.70
C GLU A 100 -21.50 3.81 -25.56
N GLU A 101 -22.19 3.83 -24.41
CA GLU A 101 -23.31 2.92 -24.13
C GLU A 101 -24.41 3.07 -25.20
N PRO A 102 -24.94 1.97 -25.77
CA PRO A 102 -25.99 2.02 -26.78
C PRO A 102 -27.25 2.73 -26.24
N LYS A 103 -27.98 3.44 -27.11
CA LYS A 103 -29.13 4.29 -26.71
C LYS A 103 -30.22 3.53 -25.95
N GLU A 104 -30.41 2.25 -26.23
CA GLU A 104 -31.39 1.37 -25.56
C GLU A 104 -31.04 1.14 -24.07
N TYR A 105 -29.75 0.96 -23.75
CA TYR A 105 -29.27 0.77 -22.38
C TYR A 105 -29.51 2.01 -21.52
N LYS A 106 -29.39 3.21 -22.11
CA LYS A 106 -29.64 4.48 -21.40
C LYS A 106 -31.10 4.68 -21.03
N VAL A 107 -32.04 4.20 -21.85
CA VAL A 107 -33.48 4.31 -21.58
C VAL A 107 -33.88 3.37 -20.45
N ILE A 108 -33.46 2.11 -20.52
CA ILE A 108 -33.78 1.09 -19.51
C ILE A 108 -33.11 1.46 -18.16
N ARG A 109 -31.85 1.93 -18.18
CA ARG A 109 -31.16 2.39 -16.97
C ARG A 109 -31.84 3.62 -16.36
N ALA A 110 -32.39 4.53 -17.17
CA ALA A 110 -33.16 5.67 -16.67
C ALA A 110 -34.50 5.23 -16.06
N GLU A 111 -35.15 4.19 -16.59
CA GLU A 111 -36.36 3.60 -15.98
C GLU A 111 -36.06 2.90 -14.66
N ILE A 112 -34.98 2.13 -14.59
CA ILE A 112 -34.51 1.46 -13.37
C ILE A 112 -34.13 2.52 -12.31
N ASN A 113 -33.39 3.57 -12.68
CA ASN A 113 -33.04 4.65 -11.77
C ASN A 113 -34.26 5.45 -11.28
N LYS A 114 -35.31 5.58 -12.10
CA LYS A 114 -36.60 6.17 -11.68
C LYS A 114 -37.37 5.27 -10.70
N LEU A 115 -37.21 3.95 -10.77
CA LEU A 115 -37.78 2.99 -9.83
C LEU A 115 -36.97 2.94 -8.52
N LEU A 116 -35.66 3.13 -8.60
CA LEU A 116 -34.71 3.04 -7.49
C LEU A 116 -34.66 4.27 -6.57
N LYS A 117 -35.43 5.35 -6.82
CA LYS A 117 -35.38 6.67 -6.14
C LYS A 117 -34.71 6.77 -4.76
N ASN A 118 -35.05 5.89 -3.81
CA ASN A 118 -34.54 5.91 -2.43
C ASN A 118 -33.74 4.66 -2.01
N HIS A 119 -33.60 3.64 -2.87
CA HIS A 119 -32.94 2.38 -2.55
C HIS A 119 -31.66 2.22 -3.37
N PHE A 120 -30.62 1.71 -2.73
CA PHE A 120 -29.30 1.53 -3.33
C PHE A 120 -29.16 0.11 -3.91
N LEU A 121 -28.72 0.02 -5.16
CA LEU A 121 -28.23 -1.20 -5.78
C LEU A 121 -26.86 -0.93 -6.43
N PRO A 122 -25.90 -1.87 -6.33
CA PRO A 122 -24.63 -1.78 -7.03
C PRO A 122 -24.80 -1.61 -8.55
N ILE A 123 -23.97 -0.75 -9.14
CA ILE A 123 -24.00 -0.44 -10.58
C ILE A 123 -23.85 -1.70 -11.43
N SER A 124 -22.97 -2.64 -11.05
CA SER A 124 -22.78 -3.91 -11.76
C SER A 124 -24.05 -4.77 -11.84
N ILE A 125 -24.90 -4.74 -10.81
CA ILE A 125 -26.17 -5.49 -10.80
C ILE A 125 -27.17 -4.80 -11.73
N ILE A 126 -27.21 -3.47 -11.71
CA ILE A 126 -28.04 -2.70 -12.63
C ILE A 126 -27.62 -2.99 -14.08
N ASP A 127 -26.33 -2.96 -14.37
CA ASP A 127 -25.80 -3.20 -15.71
C ASP A 127 -26.10 -4.64 -16.17
N GLY A 128 -25.96 -5.63 -15.28
CA GLY A 128 -26.38 -7.01 -15.56
C GLY A 128 -27.88 -7.14 -15.86
N ILE A 129 -28.75 -6.46 -15.10
CA ILE A 129 -30.20 -6.46 -15.37
C ILE A 129 -30.49 -5.80 -16.73
N VAL A 130 -29.80 -4.71 -17.07
CA VAL A 130 -29.97 -4.03 -18.36
C VAL A 130 -29.54 -4.94 -19.51
N GLU A 131 -28.40 -5.65 -19.39
CA GLU A 131 -27.95 -6.62 -20.38
C GLU A 131 -28.96 -7.76 -20.60
N HIS A 132 -29.49 -8.33 -19.52
CA HIS A 132 -30.48 -9.40 -19.62
C HIS A 132 -31.84 -8.91 -20.14
N ALA A 133 -32.26 -7.69 -19.79
CA ALA A 133 -33.48 -7.07 -20.31
C ALA A 133 -33.36 -6.75 -21.81
N ALA A 134 -32.18 -6.32 -22.28
CA ALA A 134 -31.93 -6.05 -23.70
C ALA A 134 -31.96 -7.33 -24.56
N ARG A 135 -31.57 -8.48 -23.99
CA ARG A 135 -31.61 -9.79 -24.70
C ARG A 135 -33.04 -10.33 -24.85
N ASP A 136 -33.90 -10.12 -23.84
CA ASP A 136 -35.25 -10.70 -23.81
C ASP A 136 -36.36 -9.63 -23.68
N LYS A 137 -37.04 -9.31 -24.79
CA LYS A 137 -38.19 -8.37 -24.82
C LYS A 137 -39.36 -8.76 -23.89
N LYS A 138 -39.47 -10.04 -23.52
CA LYS A 138 -40.48 -10.51 -22.53
C LYS A 138 -40.14 -10.09 -21.10
N LEU A 139 -38.87 -9.84 -20.79
CA LEU A 139 -38.42 -9.41 -19.47
C LEU A 139 -38.75 -7.94 -19.19
N GLU A 140 -38.85 -7.10 -20.23
CA GLU A 140 -39.23 -5.68 -20.09
C GLU A 140 -40.56 -5.52 -19.34
N ALA A 141 -41.54 -6.39 -19.61
CA ALA A 141 -42.83 -6.38 -18.93
C ALA A 141 -42.75 -6.77 -17.43
N LYS A 142 -41.73 -7.55 -17.04
CA LYS A 142 -41.50 -8.00 -15.66
C LYS A 142 -40.36 -7.25 -14.96
N LEU A 143 -39.82 -6.21 -15.59
CA LEU A 143 -38.66 -5.45 -15.07
C LEU A 143 -38.91 -4.92 -13.65
N LYS A 144 -40.11 -4.40 -13.38
CA LYS A 144 -40.51 -3.92 -12.05
C LYS A 144 -40.41 -5.00 -10.98
N TYR A 145 -40.89 -6.20 -11.29
CA TYR A 145 -40.86 -7.35 -10.37
C TYR A 145 -39.43 -7.84 -10.12
N ILE A 146 -38.59 -7.85 -11.16
CA ILE A 146 -37.18 -8.26 -11.04
C ILE A 146 -36.42 -7.27 -10.15
N VAL A 147 -36.61 -5.97 -10.37
CA VAL A 147 -35.98 -4.93 -9.55
C VAL A 147 -36.47 -5.01 -8.10
N GLU A 148 -37.76 -5.21 -7.87
CA GLU A 148 -38.32 -5.38 -6.52
C GLU A 148 -37.75 -6.62 -5.82
N LYS A 149 -37.66 -7.75 -6.51
CA LYS A 149 -37.03 -8.96 -5.97
C LYS A 149 -35.54 -8.79 -5.70
N ALA A 150 -34.81 -8.12 -6.59
CA ALA A 150 -33.40 -7.82 -6.38
C ALA A 150 -33.18 -6.92 -5.16
N LEU A 151 -34.07 -5.95 -4.94
CA LEU A 151 -34.06 -5.10 -3.75
C LEU A 151 -34.37 -5.90 -2.48
N GLU A 152 -35.36 -6.79 -2.53
CA GLU A 152 -35.72 -7.65 -1.41
C GLU A 152 -34.55 -8.57 -1.01
N GLU A 153 -33.92 -9.21 -1.99
CA GLU A 153 -32.74 -10.06 -1.76
C GLU A 153 -31.53 -9.24 -1.27
N TYR A 154 -31.31 -8.05 -1.80
CA TYR A 154 -30.22 -7.18 -1.32
C TYR A 154 -30.44 -6.78 0.13
N ALA A 155 -31.65 -6.32 0.48
CA ALA A 155 -31.98 -5.89 1.83
C ALA A 155 -31.90 -7.02 2.86
N LYS A 156 -32.28 -8.25 2.48
CA LYS A 156 -32.16 -9.44 3.33
C LYS A 156 -30.71 -9.85 3.59
N ASN A 157 -29.81 -9.60 2.63
CA ASN A 157 -28.41 -10.03 2.70
C ASN A 157 -27.46 -8.91 3.18
N LEU A 158 -27.99 -7.80 3.70
CA LEU A 158 -27.18 -6.79 4.38
C LEU A 158 -26.62 -7.38 5.68
N ILE A 159 -25.39 -7.01 6.01
CA ILE A 159 -24.78 -7.40 7.29
C ILE A 159 -25.56 -6.78 8.44
N ASP A 160 -25.83 -7.57 9.47
CA ASP A 160 -26.45 -7.06 10.69
C ASP A 160 -25.55 -6.03 11.36
N PRO A 161 -26.10 -4.90 11.84
CA PRO A 161 -25.30 -3.89 12.53
C PRO A 161 -24.69 -4.50 13.79
N THR A 162 -23.49 -4.04 14.16
CA THR A 162 -22.74 -4.48 15.36
C THR A 162 -22.18 -5.90 15.31
N GLU A 163 -22.25 -6.56 14.15
CA GLU A 163 -21.61 -7.85 13.89
C GLU A 163 -20.08 -7.77 14.03
N ALA A 164 -19.47 -8.84 14.57
CA ALA A 164 -18.04 -8.89 14.86
C ALA A 164 -17.20 -9.22 13.62
N CYS A 165 -17.35 -8.43 12.55
CA CYS A 165 -16.72 -8.64 11.25
C CYS A 165 -15.18 -8.78 11.31
N GLY A 166 -14.51 -8.07 12.23
CA GLY A 166 -13.07 -8.19 12.43
C GLY A 166 -12.65 -9.57 12.96
N ILE A 167 -13.42 -10.16 13.88
CA ILE A 167 -13.14 -11.49 14.43
C ILE A 167 -13.41 -12.55 13.36
N ILE A 168 -14.55 -12.46 12.68
CA ILE A 168 -14.93 -13.38 11.60
C ILE A 168 -13.90 -13.31 10.48
N GLY A 169 -13.52 -12.11 10.02
CA GLY A 169 -12.52 -11.95 8.97
C GLY A 169 -11.16 -12.51 9.35
N ALA A 170 -10.71 -12.30 10.59
CA ALA A 170 -9.47 -12.88 11.09
C ALA A 170 -9.52 -14.43 11.13
N GLN A 171 -10.64 -15.00 11.57
CA GLN A 171 -10.84 -16.45 11.59
C GLN A 171 -10.89 -17.03 10.17
N SER A 172 -11.65 -16.41 9.26
CA SER A 172 -11.81 -16.88 7.88
C SER A 172 -10.51 -16.84 7.07
N ILE A 173 -9.62 -15.88 7.35
CA ILE A 173 -8.29 -15.82 6.71
C ILE A 173 -7.31 -16.80 7.40
N GLY A 174 -7.43 -16.99 8.72
CA GLY A 174 -6.54 -17.85 9.51
C GLY A 174 -6.84 -19.35 9.42
N GLU A 175 -8.11 -19.74 9.30
CA GLU A 175 -8.55 -21.13 9.24
C GLU A 175 -7.89 -21.90 8.08
N PRO A 176 -7.87 -21.38 6.83
CA PRO A 176 -7.17 -22.03 5.72
C PRO A 176 -5.67 -22.21 5.99
N GLY A 177 -5.06 -21.36 6.82
CA GLY A 177 -3.64 -21.45 7.15
C GLY A 177 -3.26 -22.78 7.80
N THR A 178 -4.17 -23.41 8.55
CA THR A 178 -3.94 -24.75 9.14
C THR A 178 -4.09 -25.88 8.12
N GLN A 179 -4.87 -25.66 7.07
CA GLN A 179 -5.13 -26.61 5.99
C GLN A 179 -4.11 -26.48 4.85
N MET A 180 -3.37 -25.37 4.82
CA MET A 180 -2.21 -25.16 3.95
C MET A 180 -1.08 -26.12 4.33
N THR A 181 -1.22 -27.37 3.89
CA THR A 181 -0.13 -28.34 3.85
C THR A 181 0.84 -27.97 2.74
N MET A 182 2.10 -28.43 2.82
CA MET A 182 3.11 -28.19 1.77
C MET A 182 2.69 -28.85 0.45
N ARG A 183 1.86 -28.18 -0.35
CA ARG A 183 1.82 -28.40 -1.79
C ARG A 183 3.03 -27.70 -2.38
N THR A 184 4.16 -28.39 -2.41
CA THR A 184 5.23 -28.05 -3.34
C THR A 184 4.70 -28.32 -4.74
N PHE A 185 4.11 -27.32 -5.36
CA PHE A 185 3.87 -27.34 -6.80
C PHE A 185 5.24 -27.33 -7.46
N HIS A 186 5.75 -28.53 -7.78
CA HIS A 186 6.66 -28.67 -8.89
C HIS A 186 5.84 -28.35 -10.14
N TYR A 187 5.84 -27.09 -10.56
CA TYR A 187 5.37 -26.74 -11.89
C TYR A 187 6.27 -27.47 -12.88
N ALA A 188 5.77 -28.60 -13.39
CA ALA A 188 6.50 -29.41 -14.34
C ALA A 188 6.62 -28.65 -15.66
N GLY A 189 7.83 -28.19 -15.99
CA GLY A 189 8.22 -27.95 -17.38
C GLY A 189 8.36 -26.51 -17.86
N VAL A 190 8.34 -25.49 -17.00
CA VAL A 190 8.58 -24.10 -17.44
C VAL A 190 9.58 -23.43 -16.50
N ALA A 191 10.47 -22.60 -17.06
CA ALA A 191 11.51 -21.85 -16.34
C ALA A 191 10.87 -20.79 -15.42
N GLU A 192 10.14 -21.22 -14.41
CA GLU A 192 9.44 -20.36 -13.47
C GLU A 192 10.41 -19.93 -12.38
N ILE A 193 10.36 -18.63 -12.09
CA ILE A 193 11.07 -18.00 -10.99
C ILE A 193 10.60 -18.70 -9.72
N ASN A 194 11.52 -19.03 -8.82
CA ASN A 194 11.15 -19.60 -7.52
C ASN A 194 10.40 -18.53 -6.72
N VAL A 195 9.07 -18.56 -6.79
CA VAL A 195 8.21 -17.68 -5.98
C VAL A 195 7.90 -18.41 -4.68
N THR A 196 8.01 -17.70 -3.55
CA THR A 196 7.47 -18.17 -2.28
C THR A 196 5.95 -18.19 -2.40
N LEU A 197 5.36 -19.38 -2.50
CA LEU A 197 3.93 -19.59 -2.59
C LEU A 197 3.35 -20.09 -1.26
N GLY A 198 2.04 -19.91 -1.08
CA GLY A 198 1.27 -20.44 0.04
C GLY A 198 1.37 -19.63 1.34
N LEU A 199 1.33 -20.31 2.49
CA LEU A 199 1.24 -19.67 3.80
C LEU A 199 2.40 -18.71 4.13
N PRO A 200 3.68 -19.03 3.84
CA PRO A 200 4.78 -18.11 4.11
C PRO A 200 4.60 -16.77 3.42
N ARG A 201 4.03 -16.77 2.20
CA ARG A 201 3.74 -15.54 1.46
C ARG A 201 2.62 -14.72 2.12
N LEU A 202 1.56 -15.39 2.56
CA LEU A 202 0.47 -14.73 3.28
C LEU A 202 0.96 -14.07 4.58
N ILE A 203 1.86 -14.74 5.31
CA ILE A 203 2.50 -14.18 6.50
C ILE A 203 3.31 -12.92 6.15
N GLU A 204 4.11 -12.95 5.09
CA GLU A 204 4.89 -11.78 4.66
C GLU A 204 4.04 -10.56 4.32
N ILE A 205 2.88 -10.80 3.69
CA ILE A 205 1.92 -9.74 3.35
C ILE A 205 1.33 -9.14 4.62
N VAL A 206 0.81 -9.99 5.52
CA VAL A 206 0.16 -9.59 6.78
C VAL A 206 1.13 -8.89 7.74
N ASP A 207 2.40 -9.30 7.76
CA ASP A 207 3.45 -8.66 8.54
C ASP A 207 4.04 -7.42 7.87
N ALA A 208 3.54 -7.04 6.69
CA ALA A 208 4.01 -5.89 5.91
C ALA A 208 5.55 -5.83 5.86
N ARG A 209 6.20 -6.95 5.51
CA ARG A 209 7.66 -7.05 5.57
C ARG A 209 8.32 -6.04 4.62
N SER A 210 9.32 -5.31 5.09
CA SER A 210 10.00 -4.24 4.31
C SER A 210 10.56 -4.69 2.98
N SER A 211 11.01 -5.95 2.91
CA SER A 211 11.47 -6.62 1.70
C SER A 211 10.95 -8.06 1.72
N PRO A 212 10.21 -8.52 0.69
CA PRO A 212 9.76 -9.90 0.63
C PRO A 212 10.94 -10.85 0.40
N SER A 213 10.79 -12.14 0.73
CA SER A 213 11.89 -13.11 0.55
C SER A 213 12.20 -13.35 -0.93
N THR A 214 11.18 -13.37 -1.79
CA THR A 214 11.32 -13.50 -3.24
C THR A 214 10.60 -12.33 -3.93
N PRO A 215 11.24 -11.16 -4.06
CA PRO A 215 10.67 -10.04 -4.79
C PRO A 215 10.56 -10.39 -6.28
N MET A 216 9.43 -10.03 -6.90
CA MET A 216 9.20 -10.23 -8.32
C MET A 216 8.40 -9.06 -8.91
N MET A 217 8.60 -8.82 -10.20
CA MET A 217 7.79 -7.87 -10.97
C MET A 217 7.30 -8.50 -12.27
N ASN A 218 6.09 -8.12 -12.66
CA ASN A 218 5.52 -8.41 -13.96
C ASN A 218 5.55 -7.10 -14.77
N ILE A 219 6.49 -7.03 -15.70
CA ILE A 219 6.80 -5.85 -16.49
C ILE A 219 6.11 -6.02 -17.84
N TYR A 220 5.10 -5.20 -18.09
CA TYR A 220 4.38 -5.17 -19.35
C TYR A 220 5.03 -4.19 -20.31
N LEU A 221 4.99 -4.51 -21.61
CA LEU A 221 5.59 -3.72 -22.67
C LEU A 221 4.51 -2.96 -23.46
N ARG A 222 4.85 -1.77 -23.96
CA ARG A 222 3.95 -0.94 -24.79
C ARG A 222 3.90 -1.43 -26.23
N ASP A 223 2.70 -1.41 -26.83
CA ASP A 223 2.42 -1.49 -28.27
C ASP A 223 3.40 -2.37 -29.09
N GLU A 224 4.37 -1.74 -29.76
CA GLU A 224 5.31 -2.39 -30.68
C GLU A 224 6.28 -3.36 -29.98
N TYR A 225 6.67 -3.03 -28.74
CA TYR A 225 7.56 -3.86 -27.92
C TYR A 225 6.90 -5.16 -27.46
N ARG A 226 5.56 -5.21 -27.45
CA ARG A 226 4.77 -6.38 -27.05
C ARG A 226 4.71 -7.47 -28.13
N VAL A 227 4.94 -7.11 -29.39
CA VAL A 227 4.86 -8.04 -30.55
C VAL A 227 6.24 -8.51 -30.98
N ASN A 228 7.27 -7.66 -30.84
CA ASN A 228 8.61 -7.94 -31.33
C ASN A 228 9.51 -8.58 -30.26
N PRO A 229 10.02 -9.81 -30.48
CA PRO A 229 10.86 -10.50 -29.49
C PRO A 229 12.23 -9.85 -29.29
N ASP A 230 12.82 -9.26 -30.34
CA ASP A 230 14.16 -8.67 -30.27
C ASP A 230 14.17 -7.41 -29.42
N LEU A 231 13.17 -6.54 -29.57
CA LEU A 231 13.03 -5.33 -28.76
C LEU A 231 12.73 -5.65 -27.29
N ALA A 232 11.91 -6.67 -27.02
CA ALA A 232 11.67 -7.16 -25.66
C ALA A 232 12.97 -7.67 -25.00
N LYS A 233 13.84 -8.31 -25.79
CA LYS A 233 15.15 -8.78 -25.32
C LYS A 233 16.12 -7.63 -25.04
N GLU A 234 16.09 -6.55 -25.82
CA GLU A 234 16.86 -5.35 -25.52
C GLU A 234 16.43 -4.71 -24.20
N ILE A 235 15.12 -4.62 -23.94
CA ILE A 235 14.59 -4.10 -22.66
C ILE A 235 14.98 -5.04 -21.51
N ALA A 236 14.85 -6.34 -21.68
CA ALA A 236 15.27 -7.31 -20.66
C ALA A 236 16.76 -7.17 -20.31
N ASN A 237 17.64 -6.99 -21.31
CA ASN A 237 19.08 -6.77 -21.12
C ASN A 237 19.39 -5.43 -20.40
N LYS A 238 18.55 -4.41 -20.58
CA LYS A 238 18.67 -3.13 -19.84
C LYS A 238 18.23 -3.24 -18.39
N ILE A 239 17.28 -4.13 -18.09
CA ILE A 239 16.74 -4.33 -16.74
C ILE A 239 17.63 -5.28 -15.92
N GLU A 240 18.10 -6.37 -16.53
CA GLU A 240 18.90 -7.40 -15.86
C GLU A 240 20.23 -6.84 -15.35
N ILE A 241 20.47 -6.96 -14.04
CA ILE A 241 21.77 -6.61 -13.47
C ILE A 241 22.84 -7.54 -14.05
N THR A 242 23.88 -6.93 -14.58
CA THR A 242 25.01 -7.64 -15.14
C THR A 242 26.25 -7.26 -14.35
N ARG A 243 26.73 -8.20 -13.54
CA ARG A 243 27.97 -8.02 -12.77
C ARG A 243 29.16 -8.43 -13.63
N LEU A 244 30.35 -7.96 -13.24
CA LEU A 244 31.58 -8.36 -13.91
C LEU A 244 31.79 -9.88 -13.90
N THR A 245 31.39 -10.54 -12.81
CA THR A 245 31.44 -12.01 -12.67
C THR A 245 30.60 -12.75 -13.71
N ASP A 246 29.50 -12.16 -14.22
CA ASP A 246 28.62 -12.82 -15.19
C ASP A 246 29.15 -12.69 -16.63
N VAL A 247 30.09 -11.76 -16.86
CA VAL A 247 30.58 -11.38 -18.18
C VAL A 247 32.03 -11.79 -18.39
N ALA A 248 32.83 -11.84 -17.32
CA ALA A 248 34.26 -12.06 -17.40
C ALA A 248 34.81 -12.87 -16.23
N ASP A 249 35.79 -13.72 -16.53
CA ASP A 249 36.58 -14.42 -15.53
C ASP A 249 37.70 -13.50 -15.03
N ILE A 250 37.82 -13.40 -13.71
CA ILE A 250 38.81 -12.53 -13.06
C ILE A 250 39.92 -13.41 -12.50
N GLU A 251 41.11 -13.30 -13.07
CA GLU A 251 42.32 -13.96 -12.60
C GLU A 251 43.25 -12.94 -11.93
N MET A 252 43.71 -13.27 -10.74
CA MET A 252 44.69 -12.46 -10.01
C MET A 252 46.09 -12.97 -10.29
N ASP A 253 46.97 -12.09 -10.75
CA ASP A 253 48.40 -12.36 -10.83
C ASP A 253 49.10 -11.73 -9.63
N LEU A 254 49.59 -12.59 -8.74
CA LEU A 254 50.29 -12.21 -7.52
C LEU A 254 51.71 -11.70 -7.78
N VAL A 255 52.32 -12.09 -8.91
CA VAL A 255 53.72 -11.76 -9.22
C VAL A 255 53.80 -10.35 -9.78
N ASN A 256 52.94 -10.02 -10.73
CA ASN A 256 52.92 -8.70 -11.36
C ASN A 256 52.00 -7.70 -10.65
N ILE A 257 51.29 -8.11 -9.57
CA ILE A 257 50.28 -7.30 -8.87
C ILE A 257 49.26 -6.75 -9.89
N THR A 258 48.77 -7.62 -10.78
CA THR A 258 47.79 -7.24 -11.81
C THR A 258 46.55 -8.12 -11.72
N ILE A 259 45.41 -7.52 -12.04
CA ILE A 259 44.15 -8.25 -12.18
C ILE A 259 43.88 -8.36 -13.67
N SER A 260 43.80 -9.58 -14.17
CA SER A 260 43.46 -9.87 -15.56
C SER A 260 41.99 -10.29 -15.64
N ILE A 261 41.24 -9.56 -16.45
CA ILE A 261 39.83 -9.82 -16.70
C ILE A 261 39.73 -10.41 -18.11
N LYS A 262 39.27 -11.67 -18.21
CA LYS A 262 39.02 -12.37 -19.47
C LYS A 262 37.52 -12.30 -19.80
N PRO A 263 37.06 -11.33 -20.60
CA PRO A 263 35.67 -11.23 -21.03
C PRO A 263 35.29 -12.38 -21.96
N ASN A 264 34.12 -12.97 -21.73
CA ASN A 264 33.59 -14.03 -22.57
C ASN A 264 32.75 -13.43 -23.72
N LYS A 265 33.21 -13.59 -24.96
CA LYS A 265 32.58 -12.97 -26.15
C LYS A 265 31.11 -13.37 -26.35
N LYS A 266 30.76 -14.62 -26.01
CA LYS A 266 29.39 -15.14 -26.20
C LYS A 266 28.36 -14.51 -25.26
N THR A 267 28.74 -14.18 -24.02
CA THR A 267 27.85 -13.52 -23.06
C THR A 267 27.78 -12.02 -23.33
N MET A 268 28.88 -11.41 -23.77
CA MET A 268 28.95 -10.02 -24.21
C MET A 268 28.03 -9.71 -25.39
N GLU A 269 28.01 -10.56 -26.42
CA GLU A 269 27.13 -10.40 -27.59
C GLU A 269 25.65 -10.56 -27.23
N LYS A 270 25.33 -11.53 -26.37
CA LYS A 270 23.94 -11.74 -25.90
C LYS A 270 23.40 -10.57 -25.07
N LYS A 271 24.27 -9.92 -24.28
CA LYS A 271 23.92 -8.81 -23.40
C LYS A 271 24.13 -7.43 -24.03
N GLY A 272 24.69 -7.33 -25.24
CA GLY A 272 24.93 -6.06 -25.92
C GLY A 272 25.89 -5.14 -25.17
N ILE A 273 26.99 -5.68 -24.65
CA ILE A 273 28.00 -4.90 -23.92
C ILE A 273 29.24 -4.72 -24.79
N ALA A 274 29.65 -3.46 -25.00
CA ALA A 274 30.89 -3.16 -25.71
C ALA A 274 32.10 -3.24 -24.77
N ILE A 275 33.25 -3.70 -25.28
CA ILE A 275 34.53 -3.74 -24.54
C ILE A 275 34.91 -2.33 -24.03
N ASN A 276 34.52 -1.28 -24.75
CA ASN A 276 34.77 0.11 -24.39
C ASN A 276 34.00 0.56 -23.13
N GLU A 277 32.74 0.14 -22.98
CA GLU A 277 31.93 0.47 -21.79
C GLU A 277 32.44 -0.26 -20.53
N LEU A 278 33.05 -1.42 -20.71
CA LEU A 278 33.71 -2.16 -19.64
C LEU A 278 34.93 -1.39 -19.12
N LEU A 279 35.72 -0.80 -20.01
CA LEU A 279 36.92 -0.05 -19.64
C LEU A 279 36.60 1.23 -18.89
N GLU A 280 35.63 2.01 -19.36
CA GLU A 280 35.20 3.24 -18.67
C GLU A 280 34.73 2.94 -17.24
N ARG A 281 33.97 1.85 -17.05
CA ARG A 281 33.48 1.46 -15.72
C ARG A 281 34.56 0.93 -14.80
N VAL A 282 35.51 0.15 -15.32
CA VAL A 282 36.66 -0.33 -14.53
C VAL A 282 37.57 0.84 -14.13
N GLN A 283 37.74 1.84 -15.01
CA GLN A 283 38.56 3.02 -14.75
C GLN A 283 37.91 4.00 -13.75
N SER A 284 36.58 4.04 -13.72
CA SER A 284 35.82 4.84 -12.75
C SER A 284 35.99 4.34 -11.30
N VAL A 285 36.36 3.08 -11.11
CA VAL A 285 36.68 2.54 -9.78
C VAL A 285 38.12 2.85 -9.44
N ARG A 286 38.29 3.68 -8.40
CA ARG A 286 39.56 3.91 -7.69
C ARG A 286 40.75 4.48 -8.49
N LYS A 287 40.54 5.13 -9.65
CA LYS A 287 41.63 5.72 -10.46
C LYS A 287 42.71 4.69 -10.87
N LEU A 288 42.35 3.46 -11.22
CA LEU A 288 43.32 2.49 -11.74
C LEU A 288 43.54 2.67 -13.24
N SER A 289 44.79 2.51 -13.71
CA SER A 289 45.09 2.45 -15.14
C SER A 289 44.77 1.05 -15.68
N ALA A 290 43.64 0.91 -16.38
CA ALA A 290 43.33 -0.30 -17.13
C ALA A 290 43.95 -0.21 -18.54
N LYS A 291 44.76 -1.19 -18.93
CA LYS A 291 45.31 -1.32 -20.29
C LYS A 291 44.74 -2.56 -20.96
N ILE A 292 44.34 -2.41 -22.23
CA ILE A 292 43.88 -3.54 -23.06
C ILE A 292 45.11 -4.22 -23.66
N GLU A 293 45.30 -5.50 -23.38
CA GLU A 293 46.24 -6.34 -24.13
C GLU A 293 45.52 -7.58 -24.63
N LYS A 294 45.39 -7.71 -25.96
CA LYS A 294 44.97 -8.90 -26.72
C LYS A 294 43.80 -9.67 -26.06
N GLU A 295 42.65 -9.02 -25.96
CA GLU A 295 41.39 -9.57 -25.42
C GLU A 295 41.29 -9.69 -23.89
N THR A 296 42.35 -9.34 -23.16
CA THR A 296 42.32 -9.28 -21.68
C THR A 296 42.46 -7.84 -21.21
N VAL A 297 41.63 -7.45 -20.24
CA VAL A 297 41.76 -6.16 -19.56
C VAL A 297 42.69 -6.38 -18.37
N LYS A 298 43.90 -5.84 -18.44
CA LYS A 298 44.84 -5.83 -17.31
C LYS A 298 44.64 -4.54 -16.53
N VAL A 299 44.31 -4.68 -15.25
CA VAL A 299 44.20 -3.58 -14.31
C VAL A 299 45.47 -3.58 -13.47
N THR A 300 46.29 -2.53 -13.60
CA THR A 300 47.48 -2.30 -12.77
C THR A 300 47.14 -1.36 -11.62
N LEU A 301 47.60 -1.68 -10.40
CA LEU A 301 47.48 -0.82 -9.23
C LEU A 301 48.66 0.16 -9.15
N ASP A 302 48.38 1.43 -8.84
CA ASP A 302 49.42 2.47 -8.68
C ASP A 302 50.21 2.31 -7.37
N GLU A 303 49.62 1.67 -6.34
CA GLU A 303 50.27 1.36 -5.07
C GLU A 303 50.37 -0.16 -4.84
N PRO A 304 51.57 -0.74 -4.68
CA PRO A 304 51.74 -2.18 -4.48
C PRO A 304 51.40 -2.55 -3.03
N GLY A 305 50.20 -3.11 -2.83
CA GLY A 305 49.78 -3.65 -1.54
C GLY A 305 48.89 -4.88 -1.70
N TYR A 306 49.28 -6.02 -1.14
CA TYR A 306 48.53 -7.28 -1.22
C TYR A 306 47.08 -7.15 -0.71
N LYS A 307 46.90 -6.44 0.41
CA LYS A 307 45.57 -6.16 0.98
C LYS A 307 44.71 -5.29 0.06
N ILE A 308 45.32 -4.36 -0.67
CA ILE A 308 44.62 -3.49 -1.63
C ILE A 308 44.24 -4.29 -2.87
N LEU A 309 45.10 -5.19 -3.35
CA LEU A 309 44.80 -6.10 -4.46
C LEU A 309 43.59 -7.01 -4.13
N GLN A 310 43.56 -7.60 -2.94
CA GLN A 310 42.45 -8.45 -2.50
C GLN A 310 41.13 -7.67 -2.38
N ASN A 311 41.16 -6.51 -1.71
CA ASN A 311 39.98 -5.64 -1.61
C ASN A 311 39.52 -5.14 -2.99
N THR A 312 40.45 -4.87 -3.89
CA THR A 312 40.14 -4.40 -5.26
C THR A 312 39.53 -5.53 -6.07
N ASN A 313 40.02 -6.77 -5.94
CA ASN A 313 39.40 -7.94 -6.55
C ASN A 313 37.96 -8.16 -6.03
N GLU A 314 37.72 -8.03 -4.72
CA GLU A 314 36.37 -8.12 -4.16
C GLU A 314 35.45 -6.99 -4.67
N THR A 315 35.98 -5.78 -4.83
CA THR A 315 35.21 -4.67 -5.44
C THR A 315 34.93 -4.89 -6.92
N LEU A 316 35.87 -5.48 -7.67
CA LEU A 316 35.70 -5.79 -9.09
C LEU A 316 34.69 -6.92 -9.30
N LYS A 317 34.69 -7.96 -8.45
CA LYS A 317 33.67 -9.02 -8.49
C LYS A 317 32.25 -8.47 -8.31
N ASN A 318 32.10 -7.46 -7.46
CA ASN A 318 30.82 -6.80 -7.19
C ASN A 318 30.53 -5.60 -8.11
N LEU A 319 31.43 -5.28 -9.05
CA LEU A 319 31.25 -4.19 -9.99
C LEU A 319 30.05 -4.46 -10.88
N LYS A 320 29.13 -3.49 -10.91
CA LYS A 320 27.96 -3.49 -11.79
C LYS A 320 28.35 -2.88 -13.13
N ILE A 321 28.08 -3.59 -14.21
CA ILE A 321 28.33 -3.10 -15.57
C ILE A 321 27.05 -2.49 -16.13
N LYS A 322 25.96 -3.22 -16.25
CA LYS A 322 24.67 -2.67 -16.71
C LYS A 322 23.54 -3.22 -15.85
N GLY A 323 22.37 -2.59 -15.94
CA GLY A 323 21.15 -3.05 -15.30
C GLY A 323 20.69 -2.17 -14.16
N ILE A 324 19.48 -2.49 -13.71
CA ILE A 324 18.81 -1.83 -12.58
C ILE A 324 19.23 -2.49 -11.28
N ASP A 325 19.37 -1.68 -10.23
CA ASP A 325 19.70 -2.19 -8.91
C ASP A 325 18.55 -3.01 -8.33
N GLY A 326 18.85 -4.21 -7.84
CA GLY A 326 17.89 -5.09 -7.17
C GLY A 326 17.27 -6.18 -8.05
N ILE A 327 17.44 -6.12 -9.38
CA ILE A 327 16.90 -7.13 -10.32
C ILE A 327 17.99 -8.10 -10.76
N LYS A 328 17.95 -9.34 -10.24
CA LYS A 328 18.98 -10.36 -10.47
C LYS A 328 18.86 -11.04 -11.83
N ARG A 329 17.64 -11.44 -12.19
CA ARG A 329 17.37 -12.23 -13.39
C ARG A 329 16.06 -11.81 -14.02
N VAL A 330 15.99 -11.91 -15.33
CA VAL A 330 14.80 -11.56 -16.11
C VAL A 330 14.43 -12.71 -17.04
N ILE A 331 13.14 -13.00 -17.16
CA ILE A 331 12.59 -14.06 -18.03
C ILE A 331 11.49 -13.46 -18.89
N ILE A 332 11.56 -13.69 -20.20
CA ILE A 332 10.56 -13.22 -21.15
C ILE A 332 9.60 -14.38 -21.44
N ARG A 333 8.30 -14.15 -21.30
CA ARG A 333 7.25 -15.11 -21.63
C ARG A 333 6.29 -14.48 -22.62
N LYS A 334 5.76 -15.28 -23.56
CA LYS A 334 4.67 -14.85 -24.42
C LYS A 334 3.34 -15.32 -23.82
N GLU A 335 2.51 -14.39 -23.41
CA GLU A 335 1.15 -14.67 -22.98
C GLU A 335 0.17 -14.61 -24.17
N PRO A 336 -0.85 -15.49 -24.21
CA PRO A 336 -1.72 -15.67 -25.38
C PRO A 336 -2.52 -14.41 -25.73
N ASN A 337 -2.97 -13.65 -24.73
CA ASN A 337 -3.68 -12.38 -24.93
C ASN A 337 -2.80 -11.17 -24.72
N GLU A 338 -1.69 -11.30 -23.97
CA GLU A 338 -0.88 -10.17 -23.48
C GLU A 338 0.45 -9.97 -24.19
N GLY A 339 0.79 -10.81 -25.18
CA GLY A 339 2.05 -10.67 -25.93
C GLY A 339 3.27 -10.96 -25.07
N TYR A 340 4.42 -10.36 -25.38
CA TYR A 340 5.63 -10.57 -24.58
C TYR A 340 5.58 -9.79 -23.25
N VAL A 341 5.61 -10.53 -22.15
CA VAL A 341 5.67 -10.03 -20.76
C VAL A 341 7.01 -10.43 -20.16
N ILE A 342 7.59 -9.51 -19.38
CA ILE A 342 8.88 -9.70 -18.74
C ILE A 342 8.66 -9.96 -17.25
N TYR A 343 9.12 -11.09 -16.74
CA TYR A 343 9.13 -11.43 -15.32
C TYR A 343 10.52 -11.22 -14.74
N SER A 344 10.63 -10.45 -13.66
CA SER A 344 11.90 -10.22 -12.97
C SER A 344 11.99 -10.96 -11.64
N GLU A 345 13.16 -11.50 -11.34
CA GLU A 345 13.57 -11.88 -9.99
C GLU A 345 14.25 -10.67 -9.35
N GLY A 346 13.58 -10.04 -8.40
CA GLY A 346 13.92 -8.74 -7.86
C GLY A 346 12.86 -7.68 -8.16
N SER A 347 12.83 -6.64 -7.33
CA SER A 347 11.92 -5.51 -7.46
C SER A 347 12.68 -4.18 -7.37
N ASN A 348 12.46 -3.31 -8.34
CA ASN A 348 12.81 -1.89 -8.26
C ASN A 348 11.88 -1.12 -9.19
N LEU A 349 10.69 -0.79 -8.68
CA LEU A 349 9.63 -0.21 -9.48
C LEU A 349 10.01 1.16 -10.06
N LYS A 350 10.74 1.98 -9.30
CA LYS A 350 11.12 3.34 -9.69
C LYS A 350 11.94 3.38 -10.98
N GLU A 351 13.03 2.61 -11.03
CA GLU A 351 13.92 2.60 -12.19
C GLU A 351 13.29 1.89 -13.39
N VAL A 352 12.46 0.87 -13.15
CA VAL A 352 11.77 0.13 -14.22
C VAL A 352 10.74 1.01 -14.95
N LEU A 353 10.00 1.85 -14.22
CA LEU A 353 9.01 2.74 -14.81
C LEU A 353 9.63 3.86 -15.67
N ASP A 354 10.89 4.21 -15.44
CA ASP A 354 11.60 5.24 -16.19
C ASP A 354 12.18 4.71 -17.53
N ILE A 355 12.13 3.39 -17.78
CA ILE A 355 12.61 2.80 -19.03
C ILE A 355 11.61 3.02 -20.18
N GLU A 356 12.12 3.50 -21.31
CA GLU A 356 11.38 3.57 -22.56
C GLU A 356 10.98 2.18 -23.07
N GLY A 357 9.68 1.98 -23.30
CA GLY A 357 9.10 0.72 -23.77
C GLY A 357 8.33 -0.07 -22.70
N VAL A 358 8.53 0.24 -21.42
CA VAL A 358 7.73 -0.33 -20.32
C VAL A 358 6.36 0.37 -20.21
N ASP A 359 5.30 -0.39 -19.98
CA ASP A 359 3.96 0.13 -19.71
C ASP A 359 3.79 0.45 -18.21
N PRO A 360 3.75 1.75 -17.82
CA PRO A 360 3.65 2.13 -16.42
C PRO A 360 2.26 1.89 -15.83
N TYR A 361 1.23 1.69 -16.66
CA TYR A 361 -0.14 1.53 -16.16
C TYR A 361 -0.50 0.09 -15.82
N ARG A 362 0.28 -0.88 -16.31
CA ARG A 362 0.03 -2.31 -16.11
C ARG A 362 1.09 -3.02 -15.29
N THR A 363 2.31 -2.48 -15.25
CA THR A 363 3.43 -3.11 -14.54
C THR A 363 3.10 -3.29 -13.06
N THR A 364 3.19 -4.53 -12.57
CA THR A 364 2.92 -4.88 -11.17
C THR A 364 4.16 -5.43 -10.48
N THR A 365 4.18 -5.34 -9.15
CA THR A 365 5.25 -5.88 -8.31
C THR A 365 4.65 -6.45 -7.04
N ASN A 366 5.29 -7.46 -6.48
CA ASN A 366 4.85 -8.09 -5.23
C ASN A 366 5.44 -7.39 -3.97
N ASP A 367 6.23 -6.33 -4.16
CA ASP A 367 6.80 -5.51 -3.09
C ASP A 367 5.83 -4.39 -2.68
N ILE A 368 5.17 -4.60 -1.53
CA ILE A 368 4.13 -3.71 -0.98
C ILE A 368 4.70 -2.32 -0.65
N HIS A 369 5.88 -2.28 -0.01
CA HIS A 369 6.51 -1.02 0.38
C HIS A 369 7.08 -0.26 -0.82
N GLY A 370 7.56 -0.99 -1.83
CA GLY A 370 7.91 -0.42 -3.13
C GLY A 370 6.74 0.32 -3.77
N ILE A 371 5.56 -0.31 -3.80
CA ILE A 371 4.32 0.30 -4.34
C ILE A 371 3.88 1.50 -3.50
N ALA A 372 3.87 1.36 -2.17
CA ALA A 372 3.46 2.43 -1.27
C ALA A 372 4.27 3.71 -1.46
N ARG A 373 5.58 3.59 -1.75
CA ARG A 373 6.46 4.74 -2.01
C ARG A 373 6.26 5.38 -3.37
N GLU A 374 6.09 4.59 -4.43
CA GLU A 374 6.07 5.11 -5.81
C GLU A 374 4.65 5.43 -6.32
N LEU A 375 3.66 4.60 -6.00
CA LEU A 375 2.27 4.73 -6.47
C LEU A 375 1.30 5.24 -5.38
N GLY A 376 1.67 5.09 -4.11
CA GLY A 376 0.89 5.56 -2.96
C GLY A 376 0.11 4.46 -2.22
N ILE A 377 -0.60 4.87 -1.17
CA ILE A 377 -1.21 3.95 -0.20
C ILE A 377 -2.40 3.17 -0.77
N GLU A 378 -3.27 3.79 -1.58
CA GLU A 378 -4.39 3.09 -2.22
C GLU A 378 -3.92 2.01 -3.21
N ALA A 379 -2.81 2.27 -3.91
CA ALA A 379 -2.19 1.27 -4.76
C ALA A 379 -1.65 0.10 -3.93
N ALA A 380 -1.03 0.39 -2.77
CA ALA A 380 -0.57 -0.63 -1.85
C ALA A 380 -1.74 -1.44 -1.24
N ARG A 381 -2.85 -0.79 -0.88
CA ARG A 381 -4.09 -1.42 -0.40
C ARG A 381 -4.63 -2.41 -1.42
N ASN A 382 -4.77 -1.99 -2.68
CA ASN A 382 -5.22 -2.86 -3.76
C ASN A 382 -4.23 -3.99 -4.01
N MET A 383 -2.92 -3.73 -3.94
CA MET A 383 -1.91 -4.77 -4.08
C MET A 383 -2.05 -5.84 -2.99
N ILE A 384 -2.22 -5.46 -1.72
CA ILE A 384 -2.43 -6.39 -0.61
C ILE A 384 -3.65 -7.29 -0.89
N ILE A 385 -4.75 -6.71 -1.38
CA ILE A 385 -5.97 -7.46 -1.71
C ILE A 385 -5.71 -8.46 -2.84
N HIS A 386 -5.11 -8.01 -3.94
CA HIS A 386 -4.85 -8.87 -5.10
C HIS A 386 -3.86 -9.98 -4.77
N GLU A 387 -2.78 -9.66 -4.07
CA GLU A 387 -1.75 -10.62 -3.70
C GLU A 387 -2.27 -11.68 -2.72
N ALA A 388 -3.00 -11.26 -1.66
CA ALA A 388 -3.56 -12.18 -0.68
C ALA A 388 -4.61 -13.10 -1.34
N ASN A 389 -5.46 -12.54 -2.21
CA ASN A 389 -6.45 -13.32 -2.94
C ASN A 389 -5.81 -14.31 -3.93
N ALA A 390 -4.77 -13.88 -4.66
CA ALA A 390 -4.01 -14.75 -5.56
C ALA A 390 -3.35 -15.90 -4.80
N THR A 391 -2.68 -15.60 -3.68
CA THR A 391 -2.00 -16.58 -2.83
C THR A 391 -2.99 -17.64 -2.29
N LEU A 392 -4.18 -17.23 -1.88
CA LEU A 392 -5.23 -18.15 -1.39
C LEU A 392 -5.85 -18.97 -2.54
N SER A 393 -6.12 -18.33 -3.68
CA SER A 393 -6.72 -18.96 -4.87
C SER A 393 -5.82 -20.02 -5.48
N GLU A 394 -4.51 -19.79 -5.53
CA GLU A 394 -3.53 -20.77 -6.03
C GLU A 394 -3.49 -22.05 -5.19
N GLN A 395 -3.80 -21.96 -3.90
CA GLN A 395 -3.92 -23.12 -3.01
C GLN A 395 -5.27 -23.83 -3.14
N GLY A 396 -6.19 -23.31 -3.95
CA GLY A 396 -7.55 -23.82 -4.10
C GLY A 396 -8.44 -23.52 -2.89
N LEU A 397 -8.06 -22.54 -2.07
CA LEU A 397 -8.81 -22.12 -0.90
C LEU A 397 -9.62 -20.86 -1.27
N ASN A 398 -10.94 -20.93 -1.09
CA ASN A 398 -11.81 -19.79 -1.33
C ASN A 398 -12.10 -19.08 -0.01
N VAL A 399 -11.59 -17.86 0.13
CA VAL A 399 -11.97 -16.91 1.17
C VAL A 399 -12.70 -15.76 0.50
N ASP A 400 -13.78 -15.27 1.12
CA ASP A 400 -14.50 -14.11 0.59
C ASP A 400 -13.59 -12.86 0.58
N MET A 401 -13.56 -12.15 -0.55
CA MET A 401 -12.72 -10.97 -0.75
C MET A 401 -12.98 -9.87 0.29
N ARG A 402 -14.19 -9.79 0.86
CA ARG A 402 -14.55 -8.78 1.88
C ARG A 402 -13.69 -8.90 3.14
N HIS A 403 -13.31 -10.12 3.54
CA HIS A 403 -12.42 -10.32 4.68
C HIS A 403 -11.01 -9.81 4.38
N ILE A 404 -10.53 -10.06 3.17
CA ILE A 404 -9.21 -9.59 2.71
C ILE A 404 -9.22 -8.05 2.60
N MET A 405 -10.30 -7.47 2.07
CA MET A 405 -10.48 -6.02 2.01
C MET A 405 -10.45 -5.39 3.40
N LEU A 406 -11.17 -5.96 4.38
CA LEU A 406 -11.17 -5.46 5.75
C LEU A 406 -9.76 -5.44 6.35
N VAL A 407 -8.98 -6.50 6.11
CA VAL A 407 -7.58 -6.57 6.57
C VAL A 407 -6.71 -5.51 5.89
N ALA A 408 -6.81 -5.38 4.57
CA ALA A 408 -6.04 -4.38 3.82
C ALA A 408 -6.38 -2.95 4.26
N ASP A 409 -7.65 -2.66 4.52
CA ASP A 409 -8.11 -1.36 5.00
C ASP A 409 -7.53 -1.06 6.39
N VAL A 410 -7.59 -2.02 7.32
CA VAL A 410 -6.98 -1.87 8.66
C VAL A 410 -5.47 -1.65 8.59
N MET A 411 -4.77 -2.37 7.69
CA MET A 411 -3.33 -2.22 7.50
C MET A 411 -2.91 -0.85 6.93
N THR A 412 -3.81 -0.18 6.20
CA THR A 412 -3.53 1.08 5.49
C THR A 412 -4.21 2.32 6.08
N ALA A 413 -5.00 2.16 7.15
CA ALA A 413 -5.88 3.19 7.70
C ALA A 413 -5.20 4.53 8.07
N ASP A 414 -3.96 4.51 8.57
CA ASP A 414 -3.26 5.74 9.03
C ASP A 414 -2.41 6.38 7.92
N GLY A 415 -2.61 6.00 6.66
CA GLY A 415 -1.84 6.54 5.53
C GLY A 415 -0.41 6.00 5.42
N THR A 416 -0.11 4.89 6.12
CA THR A 416 1.10 4.07 5.95
C THR A 416 0.72 2.61 6.04
N VAL A 417 1.47 1.73 5.35
CA VAL A 417 1.26 0.28 5.45
C VAL A 417 1.90 -0.22 6.74
N ARG A 418 1.09 -0.73 7.66
CA ARG A 418 1.54 -1.28 8.94
C ARG A 418 1.31 -2.78 9.02
N ALA A 419 2.20 -3.46 9.74
CA ALA A 419 2.07 -4.86 10.09
C ALA A 419 0.88 -5.07 11.05
N ILE A 420 0.20 -6.20 10.97
CA ILE A 420 -0.91 -6.51 11.91
C ILE A 420 -0.39 -6.79 13.34
N GLY A 421 0.83 -7.30 13.47
CA GLY A 421 1.42 -7.71 14.75
C GLY A 421 1.83 -6.57 15.69
N ARG A 422 2.66 -6.89 16.68
CA ARG A 422 3.06 -6.00 17.79
C ARG A 422 3.78 -4.71 17.38
N HIS A 423 4.35 -4.63 16.19
CA HIS A 423 5.06 -3.43 15.72
C HIS A 423 4.20 -2.52 14.85
N GLY A 424 2.91 -2.84 14.66
CA GLY A 424 1.97 -2.02 13.90
C GLY A 424 0.62 -1.99 14.60
N VAL A 425 -0.42 -2.47 13.93
CA VAL A 425 -1.83 -2.30 14.32
C VAL A 425 -2.10 -2.73 15.77
N SER A 426 -1.56 -3.87 16.21
CA SER A 426 -1.83 -4.37 17.57
C SER A 426 -1.04 -3.64 18.65
N GLY A 427 0.17 -3.15 18.34
CA GLY A 427 1.02 -2.42 19.29
C GLY A 427 0.66 -0.95 19.46
N GLU A 428 -0.02 -0.37 18.47
CA GLU A 428 -0.46 1.04 18.47
C GLU A 428 -1.91 1.22 18.94
N LYS A 429 -2.57 0.16 19.41
CA LYS A 429 -3.90 0.27 20.05
C LYS A 429 -3.87 1.27 21.20
N SER A 430 -4.94 2.04 21.34
CA SER A 430 -5.06 3.07 22.38
C SER A 430 -5.07 2.47 23.80
N SER A 431 -5.80 1.38 24.02
CA SER A 431 -5.89 0.73 25.33
C SER A 431 -4.56 0.09 25.75
N VAL A 432 -4.13 0.40 26.98
CA VAL A 432 -2.93 -0.17 27.61
C VAL A 432 -3.17 -1.64 27.93
N LEU A 433 -4.36 -1.97 28.45
CA LEU A 433 -4.73 -3.35 28.79
C LEU A 433 -4.77 -4.23 27.55
N SER A 434 -5.34 -3.73 26.44
CA SER A 434 -5.32 -4.42 25.15
C SER A 434 -3.90 -4.73 24.67
N ARG A 435 -2.99 -3.76 24.73
CA ARG A 435 -1.57 -3.95 24.33
C ARG A 435 -0.87 -4.95 25.24
N ALA A 436 -1.03 -4.79 26.55
CA ALA A 436 -0.39 -5.62 27.56
C ALA A 436 -0.88 -7.08 27.54
N ALA A 437 -2.15 -7.32 27.18
CA ALA A 437 -2.73 -8.65 27.03
C ALA A 437 -2.30 -9.37 25.74
N PHE A 438 -1.88 -8.62 24.71
CA PHE A 438 -1.45 -9.20 23.44
C PHE A 438 0.00 -9.69 23.49
N GLU A 439 0.96 -8.81 23.79
CA GLU A 439 2.39 -9.16 23.88
C GLU A 439 3.17 -8.12 24.71
N ILE A 440 4.36 -8.47 25.23
CA ILE A 440 5.27 -7.56 25.95
C ILE A 440 4.59 -6.82 27.13
N THR A 441 3.86 -7.56 27.97
CA THR A 441 3.03 -7.05 29.07
C THR A 441 3.75 -6.08 30.00
N VAL A 442 4.94 -6.46 30.49
CA VAL A 442 5.67 -5.68 31.51
C VAL A 442 6.08 -4.30 30.98
N ASN A 443 6.59 -4.23 29.74
CA ASN A 443 7.04 -2.96 29.19
C ASN A 443 5.87 -2.01 28.92
N HIS A 444 4.74 -2.51 28.41
CA HIS A 444 3.56 -1.68 28.17
C HIS A 444 3.02 -1.09 29.48
N LEU A 445 2.90 -1.90 30.54
CA LEU A 445 2.41 -1.41 31.84
C LEU A 445 3.37 -0.42 32.50
N LEU A 446 4.69 -0.67 32.44
CA LEU A 446 5.69 0.25 33.00
C LEU A 446 5.71 1.59 32.28
N LEU A 447 5.73 1.57 30.93
CA LEU A 447 5.73 2.80 30.13
C LEU A 447 4.43 3.60 30.30
N ALA A 448 3.29 2.91 30.34
CA ALA A 448 2.00 3.53 30.61
C ALA A 448 1.97 4.17 32.00
N SER A 449 2.48 3.48 33.01
CA SER A 449 2.58 4.00 34.39
C SER A 449 3.49 5.23 34.46
N GLN A 450 4.62 5.20 33.75
CA GLN A 450 5.56 6.34 33.71
C GLN A 450 4.93 7.57 33.02
N ARG A 451 4.12 7.35 31.99
CA ARG A 451 3.42 8.42 31.25
C ARG A 451 2.12 8.87 31.91
N GLY A 452 1.58 8.09 32.85
CA GLY A 452 0.25 8.33 33.43
C GLY A 452 -0.88 8.08 32.43
N GLU A 453 -0.72 7.10 31.52
CA GLU A 453 -1.77 6.73 30.56
C GLU A 453 -3.00 6.13 31.29
N SER A 454 -4.20 6.54 30.89
CA SER A 454 -5.47 6.02 31.39
C SER A 454 -6.19 5.20 30.33
N ASP A 455 -6.82 4.10 30.73
CA ASP A 455 -7.57 3.23 29.82
C ASP A 455 -9.07 3.57 29.84
N GLU A 456 -9.66 3.76 28.66
CA GLU A 456 -11.09 4.13 28.51
C GLU A 456 -12.03 2.92 28.46
N LEU A 457 -11.48 1.70 28.38
CA LEU A 457 -12.24 0.45 28.33
C LEU A 457 -13.24 0.34 27.15
N ASN A 458 -12.91 0.89 25.98
CA ASN A 458 -13.83 0.89 24.84
C ASN A 458 -13.75 -0.39 23.98
N GLY A 459 -12.61 -1.07 23.99
CA GLY A 459 -12.32 -2.26 23.20
C GLY A 459 -12.85 -3.56 23.80
N VAL A 460 -12.57 -4.66 23.11
CA VAL A 460 -13.09 -5.98 23.48
C VAL A 460 -12.26 -6.63 24.59
N ALA A 461 -10.92 -6.57 24.48
CA ALA A 461 -10.02 -7.29 25.38
C ALA A 461 -10.04 -6.71 26.80
N GLU A 462 -9.93 -5.38 26.92
CA GLU A 462 -10.06 -4.66 28.19
C GLU A 462 -11.37 -4.96 28.94
N ASN A 463 -12.51 -4.96 28.25
CA ASN A 463 -13.82 -5.21 28.86
C ASN A 463 -13.92 -6.64 29.38
N ILE A 464 -13.39 -7.62 28.63
CA ILE A 464 -13.32 -9.02 29.08
C ILE A 464 -12.43 -9.16 30.32
N ILE A 465 -11.27 -8.50 30.35
CA ILE A 465 -10.33 -8.55 31.48
C ILE A 465 -10.97 -7.97 32.76
N VAL A 466 -11.69 -6.85 32.64
CA VAL A 466 -12.34 -6.18 33.77
C VAL A 466 -13.67 -6.85 34.16
N GLY A 467 -14.23 -7.71 33.30
CA GLY A 467 -15.49 -8.41 33.52
C GLY A 467 -16.74 -7.61 33.14
N GLN A 468 -16.61 -6.64 32.23
CA GLN A 468 -17.72 -5.87 31.66
C GLN A 468 -18.22 -6.52 30.37
N PRO A 469 -19.52 -6.38 30.02
CA PRO A 469 -20.03 -6.82 28.73
C PRO A 469 -19.36 -6.03 27.60
N VAL A 470 -19.04 -6.72 26.50
CA VAL A 470 -18.41 -6.10 25.33
C VAL A 470 -19.44 -5.34 24.49
N ASN A 471 -19.02 -4.23 23.87
CA ASN A 471 -19.87 -3.42 22.99
C ASN A 471 -19.99 -4.02 21.57
N LEU A 472 -20.12 -5.34 21.45
CA LEU A 472 -20.29 -6.07 20.19
C LEU A 472 -21.49 -7.02 20.28
N GLY A 473 -22.14 -7.28 19.14
CA GLY A 473 -23.33 -8.11 19.06
C GLY A 473 -24.42 -7.65 20.02
N THR A 474 -24.93 -8.56 20.86
CA THR A 474 -26.01 -8.26 21.80
C THR A 474 -25.66 -7.20 22.85
N GLY A 475 -24.37 -6.99 23.15
CA GLY A 475 -23.94 -6.00 24.12
C GLY A 475 -24.01 -4.55 23.61
N ALA A 476 -24.17 -4.35 22.31
CA ALA A 476 -24.31 -3.02 21.71
C ALA A 476 -25.77 -2.49 21.70
N ILE A 477 -26.74 -3.32 22.07
CA ILE A 477 -28.17 -2.97 22.00
C ILE A 477 -28.66 -2.42 23.34
N GLU A 478 -29.21 -1.21 23.31
CA GLU A 478 -29.89 -0.62 24.46
C GLU A 478 -31.41 -0.83 24.37
N LEU A 479 -32.01 -1.38 25.42
CA LEU A 479 -33.45 -1.63 25.49
C LEU A 479 -34.16 -0.52 26.28
N VAL A 480 -35.22 0.03 25.68
CA VAL A 480 -36.11 0.98 26.35
C VAL A 480 -37.52 0.40 26.38
N MET A 481 -38.04 0.13 27.57
CA MET A 481 -39.40 -0.38 27.77
C MET A 481 -40.29 0.67 28.44
N ASN A 482 -41.43 0.99 27.83
CA ASN A 482 -42.45 1.82 28.46
C ASN A 482 -43.35 0.96 29.36
N THR A 483 -43.40 1.26 30.65
CA THR A 483 -44.14 0.49 31.66
C THR A 483 -45.62 0.88 31.77
N ARG A 484 -46.07 1.91 31.04
CA ARG A 484 -47.49 2.31 31.05
C ARG A 484 -48.31 1.37 30.16
N LYS A 485 -49.10 0.47 30.78
CA LYS A 485 -50.13 -0.29 30.05
C LYS A 485 -51.07 0.68 29.35
N PRO A 486 -51.28 0.60 28.03
CA PRO A 486 -52.35 1.36 27.39
C PRO A 486 -53.67 0.90 28.01
N LYS A 487 -54.43 1.84 28.59
CA LYS A 487 -55.81 1.55 28.99
C LYS A 487 -56.53 1.06 27.73
N GLN A 488 -56.85 -0.23 27.66
CA GLN A 488 -57.78 -0.74 26.67
C GLN A 488 -59.05 0.08 26.84
N LYS A 489 -59.36 0.94 25.85
CA LYS A 489 -60.68 1.55 25.76
C LYS A 489 -61.65 0.37 25.66
N GLY A 490 -62.48 0.19 26.68
CA GLY A 490 -63.54 -0.81 26.68
C GLY A 490 -64.36 -0.68 25.40
N LYS A 491 -64.60 -1.82 24.76
CA LYS A 491 -65.52 -1.95 23.63
C LYS A 491 -66.93 -1.59 24.05
#